data_AF-A0A7C3SJ58-F1
#
_entry.id   AF-A0A7C3SJ58-F1
#
_cell.length_a   1.000
_cell.length_b   1.000
_cell.length_c   1.000
_cell.angle_alpha   90.00
_cell.angle_beta   90.00
_cell.angle_gamma   90.00
#
_symmetry.space_group_name_H-M   'P 1'
#
loop_
_entity.id
_entity.type
_entity.pdbx_description
1 polymer ?
#
loop_
_entity_poly.entity_id
_entity_poly.type
_entity_poly.pdbx_seq_one_letter_code
_entity_poly.pdbx_strand_id
1 'polypeptide(L)'
;MDDIGQVVMKLSALGYRLWLEGDRVGYEHVGPGEPDAVKVLPLLKAIRERKADAVYFLRCYCPCCGGVVFGTFSDGKSRCLVCYRKNLDSLNIDRS
;
A
#
# COMPACT_ATOMS: atom_id res chain seq x y z
N MET A 1 -11.83 -11.93 14.14
CA MET A 1 -10.93 -10.79 13.85
C MET A 1 -10.28 -11.10 12.52
N ASP A 2 -10.35 -10.19 11.55
CA ASP A 2 -9.77 -10.45 10.22
C ASP A 2 -8.26 -10.63 10.30
N ASP A 3 -7.71 -11.48 9.43
CA ASP A 3 -6.26 -11.59 9.24
C ASP A 3 -5.67 -10.26 8.72
N ILE A 4 -4.41 -9.96 9.05
CA ILE A 4 -3.80 -8.67 8.68
C ILE A 4 -3.71 -8.52 7.16
N GLY A 5 -3.47 -9.60 6.43
CA GLY A 5 -3.42 -9.59 4.97
C GLY A 5 -4.77 -9.19 4.39
N GLN A 6 -5.86 -9.67 4.97
CA GLN A 6 -7.22 -9.27 4.56
C GLN A 6 -7.49 -7.79 4.83
N VAL A 7 -7.02 -7.25 5.97
CA VAL A 7 -7.15 -5.82 6.28
C VAL A 7 -6.42 -4.97 5.24
N VAL A 8 -5.17 -5.33 4.92
CA VAL A 8 -4.36 -4.62 3.92
C VAL A 8 -5.00 -4.72 2.52
N MET A 9 -5.50 -5.90 2.12
CA MET A 9 -6.19 -6.08 0.84
C MET A 9 -7.49 -5.26 0.76
N LYS A 10 -8.28 -5.20 1.84
CA LYS A 10 -9.49 -4.37 1.90
C LYS A 10 -9.17 -2.89 1.72
N LEU A 11 -8.12 -2.38 2.36
CA LEU A 11 -7.66 -1.00 2.16
C LEU A 11 -7.25 -0.75 0.71
N SER A 12 -6.51 -1.67 0.10
CA SER A 12 -6.16 -1.53 -1.32
C SER A 12 -7.35 -1.58 -2.27
N ALA A 13 -8.37 -2.40 -1.98
CA ALA A 13 -9.63 -2.40 -2.73
C ALA A 13 -10.43 -1.07 -2.57
N LEU A 14 -10.26 -0.39 -1.44
CA LEU A 14 -10.81 0.95 -1.18
C LEU A 14 -9.94 2.08 -1.77
N GLY A 15 -8.97 1.76 -2.63
CA GLY A 15 -8.13 2.77 -3.28
C GLY A 15 -6.96 3.27 -2.43
N TYR A 16 -6.60 2.59 -1.34
CA TYR A 16 -5.40 2.94 -0.58
C TYR A 16 -4.14 2.27 -1.15
N ARG A 17 -3.11 3.07 -1.33
CA ARG A 17 -1.74 2.62 -1.56
C ARG A 17 -1.03 2.55 -0.23
N LEU A 18 -0.39 1.41 0.06
CA LEU A 18 0.43 1.21 1.25
C LEU A 18 1.90 1.05 0.86
N TRP A 19 2.81 1.54 1.70
CA TRP A 19 4.25 1.37 1.54
C TRP A 19 4.94 1.26 2.90
N LEU A 20 6.21 0.89 2.89
CA LEU A 20 7.05 0.87 4.09
C LEU A 20 8.09 1.99 4.05
N GLU A 21 8.28 2.63 5.19
CA GLU A 21 9.41 3.53 5.51
C GLU A 21 10.15 2.89 6.69
N GLY A 22 11.08 1.98 6.38
CA GLY A 22 11.70 1.10 7.37
C GLY A 22 10.65 0.19 8.03
N ASP A 23 10.38 0.42 9.32
CA ASP A 23 9.34 -0.28 10.10
C ASP A 23 8.04 0.52 10.23
N ARG A 24 7.88 1.63 9.51
CA ARG A 24 6.64 2.41 9.49
C ARG A 24 5.80 2.02 8.29
N VAL A 25 4.50 1.87 8.49
CA VAL A 25 3.53 1.67 7.41
C VAL A 25 2.99 3.03 7.00
N GLY A 26 3.32 3.47 5.79
CA GLY A 26 2.74 4.64 5.15
C GLY A 26 1.52 4.25 4.31
N TYR A 27 0.56 5.16 4.18
CA TYR A 27 -0.61 4.96 3.34
C TYR A 27 -1.13 6.28 2.76
N GLU A 28 -1.74 6.20 1.57
CA GLU A 28 -2.32 7.31 0.83
C GLU A 28 -3.56 6.81 0.10
N HIS A 29 -4.63 7.60 0.10
CA HIS A 29 -5.80 7.33 -0.74
C HIS A 29 -5.54 7.85 -2.15
N VAL A 30 -5.50 6.94 -3.13
CA VAL A 30 -5.28 7.24 -4.56
C VAL A 30 -6.50 6.88 -5.41
N GLY A 31 -7.60 6.45 -4.79
CA GLY A 31 -8.85 6.13 -5.45
C GLY A 31 -9.66 7.38 -5.82
N PRO A 32 -10.64 7.25 -6.73
CA PRO A 32 -11.54 8.35 -7.05
C PRO A 32 -12.47 8.68 -5.88
N GLY A 33 -12.70 9.98 -5.65
CA GLY A 33 -13.62 10.47 -4.62
C GLY A 33 -13.05 10.48 -3.21
N GLU A 34 -13.91 10.77 -2.22
CA GLU A 34 -13.53 10.75 -0.82
C GLU A 34 -13.70 9.35 -0.21
N PRO A 35 -12.73 8.89 0.61
CA PRO A 35 -12.82 7.59 1.26
C PRO A 35 -13.92 7.59 2.35
N ASP A 36 -14.71 6.53 2.38
CA ASP A 36 -15.74 6.31 3.42
C ASP A 36 -15.06 6.04 4.77
N ALA A 37 -15.04 7.07 5.63
CA ALA A 37 -14.39 7.03 6.94
C ALA A 37 -14.91 5.89 7.84
N VAL A 38 -16.20 5.53 7.73
CA VAL A 38 -16.81 4.45 8.53
C VAL A 38 -16.19 3.10 8.18
N LYS A 39 -15.85 2.89 6.91
CA LYS A 39 -15.22 1.65 6.42
C LYS A 39 -13.71 1.66 6.63
N VAL A 40 -13.06 2.81 6.48
CA VAL A 40 -11.59 2.91 6.48
C VAL A 40 -11.00 2.96 7.89
N LEU A 41 -11.60 3.73 8.80
CA LEU A 41 -11.02 3.95 10.14
C LEU A 41 -10.78 2.65 10.93
N PRO A 42 -11.69 1.66 10.94
CA PRO A 42 -11.44 0.39 11.62
C PRO A 42 -10.25 -0.37 11.03
N LEU A 43 -10.06 -0.32 9.70
CA LEU A 43 -8.95 -0.99 9.02
C LEU A 43 -7.61 -0.32 9.33
N LEU A 44 -7.56 1.02 9.31
CA LEU A 44 -6.37 1.78 9.70
C LEU A 44 -6.03 1.60 11.19
N LYS A 45 -7.05 1.43 12.03
CA LYS A 45 -6.86 1.08 13.45
C LYS A 45 -6.25 -0.32 13.60
N ALA A 46 -6.76 -1.31 12.87
CA ALA A 46 -6.22 -2.66 12.90
C ALA A 46 -4.75 -2.73 12.43
N ILE A 47 -4.37 -1.96 11.40
CA ILE A 47 -2.94 -1.83 10.99
C ILE A 47 -2.09 -1.26 12.12
N ARG A 48 -2.58 -0.26 12.86
CA ARG A 48 -1.84 0.34 13.98
C ARG A 48 -1.68 -0.62 15.14
N GLU A 49 -2.74 -1.35 15.49
CA GLU A 49 -2.73 -2.33 16.59
C GLU A 49 -1.86 -3.56 16.26
N ARG A 50 -1.77 -3.93 14.98
CA ARG A 50 -1.00 -5.09 14.49
C ARG A 50 0.14 -4.67 13.57
N LYS A 51 0.85 -3.62 13.97
CA LYS A 51 1.92 -3.01 13.16
C LYS A 51 2.97 -4.01 12.69
N ALA A 52 3.45 -4.88 13.58
CA ALA A 52 4.50 -5.85 13.24
C ALA A 52 4.04 -6.81 12.14
N ASP A 53 2.82 -7.35 12.25
CA ASP A 53 2.22 -8.23 11.26
C ASP A 53 2.02 -7.50 9.92
N ALA A 54 1.59 -6.23 9.95
CA ALA A 54 1.40 -5.43 8.74
C ALA A 54 2.72 -5.13 8.03
N VAL A 55 3.78 -4.81 8.79
CA VAL A 55 5.13 -4.64 8.26
C VAL A 55 5.63 -5.93 7.62
N TYR A 56 5.49 -7.06 8.31
CA TYR A 56 5.88 -8.37 7.79
C TYR A 56 5.15 -8.68 6.47
N PHE A 57 3.82 -8.51 6.45
CA PHE A 57 3.02 -8.74 5.25
C PHE A 57 3.46 -7.87 4.08
N LEU A 58 3.65 -6.56 4.31
CA LEU A 58 4.04 -5.60 3.26
C LEU A 58 5.48 -5.78 2.76
N ARG A 59 6.35 -6.45 3.54
CA ARG A 59 7.68 -6.86 3.05
C ARG A 59 7.61 -8.02 2.07
N CYS A 60 6.60 -8.87 2.22
CA CYS A 60 6.48 -10.11 1.46
C CYS A 60 5.50 -9.99 0.28
N TYR A 61 4.52 -9.09 0.35
CA TYR A 61 3.39 -9.09 -0.57
C TYR A 61 2.87 -7.70 -0.92
N CYS A 62 2.69 -7.44 -2.22
CA CYS A 62 2.13 -6.20 -2.72
C CYS A 62 0.60 -6.33 -2.83
N PRO A 63 -0.18 -5.59 -2.05
CA PRO A 63 -1.64 -5.72 -2.04
C PRO A 63 -2.34 -5.16 -3.29
N CYS A 64 -1.61 -4.44 -4.15
CA CYS A 64 -2.15 -3.87 -5.39
C CYS A 64 -2.09 -4.85 -6.57
N CYS A 65 -1.02 -5.64 -6.69
CA CYS A 65 -0.81 -6.53 -7.86
C CYS A 65 -0.48 -7.98 -7.51
N GLY A 66 -0.38 -8.31 -6.22
CA GLY A 66 0.06 -9.62 -5.74
C GLY A 66 1.54 -9.93 -5.93
N GLY A 67 2.35 -8.95 -6.36
CA GLY A 67 3.78 -9.11 -6.57
C GLY A 67 4.56 -9.23 -5.25
N VAL A 68 5.74 -9.87 -5.32
CA VAL A 68 6.62 -10.11 -4.16
C VAL A 68 7.99 -9.43 -4.27
N VAL A 69 8.18 -8.62 -5.32
CA VAL A 69 9.46 -7.95 -5.60
C VAL A 69 9.36 -6.46 -5.25
N PHE A 70 10.23 -6.03 -4.34
CA PHE A 70 10.26 -4.68 -3.79
C PHE A 70 11.64 -4.04 -3.95
N GLY A 71 11.65 -2.74 -4.19
CA GLY A 71 12.85 -1.92 -4.15
C GLY A 71 12.71 -0.81 -3.12
N THR A 72 13.82 -0.47 -2.47
CA THR A 72 13.92 0.74 -1.64
C THR A 72 14.49 1.86 -2.51
N PHE A 73 13.82 3.00 -2.52
CA PHE A 73 14.17 4.14 -3.39
C PHE A 73 14.94 5.22 -2.61
N SER A 74 15.41 6.26 -3.31
CA SER A 74 16.18 7.37 -2.71
C SER A 74 15.42 8.17 -1.66
N ASP A 75 14.08 8.09 -1.65
CA ASP A 75 13.21 8.67 -0.62
C ASP A 75 13.04 7.76 0.61
N GLY A 76 13.74 6.64 0.67
CA GLY A 76 13.68 5.66 1.76
C GLY A 76 12.42 4.79 1.77
N LYS A 77 11.53 4.96 0.79
CA LYS A 77 10.28 4.17 0.71
C LYS A 77 10.53 2.86 0.00
N SER A 78 10.00 1.78 0.56
CA SER A 78 9.95 0.48 -0.12
C SER A 78 8.65 0.37 -0.90
N ARG A 79 8.75 0.13 -2.21
CA ARG A 79 7.59 -0.01 -3.12
C ARG A 79 7.73 -1.25 -3.99
N CYS A 80 6.60 -1.82 -4.39
CA CYS A 80 6.59 -2.91 -5.36
C CYS A 80 7.10 -2.41 -6.72
N LEU A 81 8.09 -3.10 -7.28
CA LEU A 81 8.72 -2.69 -8.55
C LEU A 81 7.74 -2.74 -9.73
N VAL A 82 6.78 -3.69 -9.71
CA VAL A 82 5.77 -3.82 -10.76
C VAL A 82 4.80 -2.64 -10.75
N CYS A 83 4.23 -2.32 -9.59
CA CYS A 83 3.31 -1.18 -9.47
C CYS A 83 4.01 0.16 -9.68
N TYR A 84 5.25 0.29 -9.19
CA TYR A 84 6.01 1.53 -9.34
C TYR A 84 6.33 1.82 -10.81
N ARG A 85 6.79 0.83 -11.57
CA ARG A 85 7.06 0.97 -13.01
C ARG A 85 5.82 1.40 -13.79
N LYS A 86 4.67 0.76 -13.56
CA LYS A 86 3.40 1.13 -14.20
C LYS A 86 3.00 2.60 -13.97
N ASN A 87 3.28 3.14 -12.78
CA ASN A 87 3.02 4.55 -12.47
C ASN A 87 4.02 5.49 -13.15
N LEU A 88 5.29 5.10 -13.30
CA LEU A 88 6.27 5.89 -14.06
C LEU A 88 5.93 5.94 -15.55
N ASP A 89 5.49 4.81 -16.11
CA ASP A 89 5.10 4.74 -17.52
C ASP A 89 3.88 5.64 -17.80
N SER A 90 2.95 5.79 -16.84
CA SER A 90 1.79 6.69 -16.98
C SER A 90 2.13 8.19 -16.80
N LEU A 91 3.29 8.52 -16.22
CA LEU A 91 3.80 9.90 -16.13
C LEU A 91 4.67 10.30 -17.34
N ASN A 92 5.12 9.33 -18.15
CA ASN A 92 5.98 9.57 -19.31
C ASN A 92 5.22 9.59 -20.65
N ILE A 93 3.88 9.47 -20.64
CA ILE A 93 3.06 9.55 -21.87
C ILE A 93 2.84 11.01 -22.34
N ASP A 94 3.26 12.02 -21.55
CA ASP A 94 3.25 13.45 -21.94
C ASP A 94 4.59 13.94 -22.55
N ARG A 95 5.35 13.06 -23.22
CA ARG A 95 6.60 13.44 -23.93
C ARG A 95 6.68 12.86 -25.34
N SER A 96 5.65 13.09 -26.15
CA SER A 96 5.67 12.83 -27.60
C SER A 96 4.97 13.95 -28.34
#